data_AF-A0A2M7CYN2-F1
#
_entry.id   AF-A0A2M7CYN2-F1
#
_cell.length_a   1.000
_cell.length_b   1.000
_cell.length_c   1.000
_cell.angle_alpha   90.00
_cell.angle_beta   90.00
_cell.angle_gamma   90.00
#
_symmetry.space_group_name_H-M   'P 1'
#
loop_
_entity.id
_entity.type
_entity.pdbx_description
1 polymer ?
#
loop_
_entity_poly.entity_id
_entity_poly.type
_entity_poly.pdbx_seq_one_letter_code
_entity_poly.pdbx_strand_id
1 'polypeptide(L)'
;MAHVHAPGLVLRLDPKTLANEGASYTGADDEELSPQQYFVCLESNAKDALWVPLFAAPGSDRKGIAEAAKTGQTRWTRAPSFYDHRQLCRVAHKAAQRAAAAAYDESTPKTANRIIIAQLPSRADFAADGDFHPMADNYAIR
;
A
#
# COMPACT_ATOMS: atom_id res chain seq x y z
N MET A 1 -17.66 5.41 -1.37
CA MET A 1 -17.43 6.29 -0.19
C MET A 1 -15.94 6.50 -0.04
N ALA A 2 -15.50 7.71 0.26
CA ALA A 2 -14.08 8.00 0.44
C ALA A 2 -13.61 7.55 1.83
N HIS A 3 -12.47 6.86 1.89
CA HIS A 3 -11.76 6.64 3.14
C HIS A 3 -11.04 7.92 3.56
N VAL A 4 -10.89 8.14 4.86
CA VAL A 4 -9.90 9.09 5.37
C VAL A 4 -8.55 8.39 5.34
N HIS A 5 -7.66 8.82 4.45
CA HIS A 5 -6.31 8.26 4.38
C HIS A 5 -5.51 8.71 5.59
N ALA A 6 -5.06 7.75 6.38
CA ALA A 6 -4.32 7.95 7.62
C ALA A 6 -3.41 6.74 7.89
N PRO A 7 -2.32 6.93 8.66
CA PRO A 7 -1.41 5.84 9.00
C PRO A 7 -2.14 4.59 9.52
N GLY A 8 -1.76 3.45 8.98
CA GLY A 8 -2.33 2.15 9.31
C GLY A 8 -3.58 1.77 8.54
N LEU A 9 -4.19 2.66 7.73
CA LEU A 9 -5.26 2.27 6.81
C LEU A 9 -4.74 1.28 5.77
N VAL A 10 -5.49 0.21 5.52
CA VAL A 10 -5.17 -0.80 4.50
C VAL A 10 -6.25 -0.80 3.42
N LEU A 11 -5.85 -0.78 2.17
CA LEU A 11 -6.74 -0.92 1.00
C LEU A 11 -6.18 -1.95 0.04
N ARG A 12 -7.03 -2.68 -0.68
CA ARG A 12 -6.62 -3.34 -1.93
C ARG A 12 -6.60 -2.28 -3.01
N LEU A 13 -5.47 -2.14 -3.70
CA LEU A 13 -5.30 -1.20 -4.80
C LEU A 13 -4.83 -1.98 -6.03
N ASP A 14 -5.28 -1.56 -7.20
CA ASP A 14 -4.79 -2.06 -8.48
C ASP A 14 -3.54 -1.25 -8.90
N PRO A 15 -2.34 -1.85 -8.89
CA PRO A 15 -1.09 -1.15 -9.20
C PRO A 15 -1.07 -0.53 -10.60
N LYS A 16 -1.73 -1.17 -11.57
CA LYS A 16 -1.85 -0.66 -12.94
C LYS A 16 -2.68 0.63 -12.99
N THR A 17 -3.78 0.69 -12.25
CA THR A 17 -4.56 1.92 -12.10
C THR A 17 -3.77 3.01 -11.39
N LEU A 18 -2.97 2.67 -10.36
CA LEU A 18 -2.08 3.64 -9.71
C LEU A 18 -1.08 4.24 -10.70
N ALA A 19 -0.44 3.40 -11.50
CA ALA A 19 0.49 3.83 -12.54
C ALA A 19 -0.17 4.76 -13.58
N ASN A 20 -1.35 4.38 -14.09
CA ASN A 20 -2.11 5.20 -15.04
C ASN A 20 -2.58 6.55 -14.47
N GLU A 21 -2.75 6.63 -13.16
CA GLU A 21 -3.14 7.85 -12.45
C GLU A 21 -1.93 8.68 -11.97
N GLY A 22 -0.72 8.31 -12.39
CA GLY A 22 0.50 9.08 -12.14
C GLY A 22 1.10 8.89 -10.74
N ALA A 23 0.88 7.74 -10.11
CA ALA A 23 1.61 7.40 -8.89
C ALA A 23 3.12 7.31 -9.15
N SER A 24 3.92 7.59 -8.12
CA SER A 24 5.36 7.34 -8.12
C SER A 24 5.72 6.22 -7.16
N TYR A 25 6.86 5.57 -7.41
CA TYR A 25 7.32 4.38 -6.73
C TYR A 25 8.84 4.45 -6.48
N THR A 26 9.32 3.78 -5.44
CA THR A 26 10.76 3.69 -5.10
C THR A 26 11.32 2.27 -5.20
N GLY A 27 10.47 1.27 -5.45
CA GLY A 27 10.92 -0.11 -5.61
C GLY A 27 11.47 -0.39 -7.00
N ALA A 28 12.30 -1.42 -7.09
CA ALA A 28 12.85 -1.87 -8.37
C ALA A 28 11.82 -2.67 -9.19
N ASP A 29 12.15 -2.96 -10.45
CA ASP A 29 11.32 -3.70 -11.41
C ASP A 29 11.40 -5.23 -11.21
N ASP A 30 11.87 -5.69 -10.05
CA ASP A 30 12.17 -7.09 -9.77
C ASP A 30 10.98 -7.88 -9.22
N GLU A 31 9.96 -7.19 -8.70
CA GLU A 31 8.86 -7.82 -7.99
C GLU A 31 7.48 -7.43 -8.53
N GLU A 32 6.79 -8.40 -9.15
CA GLU A 32 5.48 -8.21 -9.77
C GLU A 32 4.39 -7.94 -8.71
N LEU A 33 3.67 -6.82 -8.89
CA LEU A 33 2.55 -6.46 -8.01
C LEU A 33 1.23 -7.01 -8.57
N SER A 34 0.44 -7.66 -7.71
CA SER A 34 -0.84 -8.22 -8.11
C SER A 34 -1.89 -7.14 -8.43
N PRO A 35 -2.82 -7.35 -9.38
CA PRO A 35 -3.96 -6.45 -9.63
C PRO A 35 -4.88 -6.22 -8.41
N GLN A 36 -4.74 -7.03 -7.35
CA GLN A 36 -5.53 -6.98 -6.13
C GLN A 36 -4.65 -6.92 -4.89
N GLN A 37 -3.57 -6.14 -4.99
CA GLN A 37 -2.53 -6.01 -4.01
C GLN A 37 -3.00 -5.20 -2.80
N TYR A 38 -2.76 -5.70 -1.58
CA TYR A 38 -2.99 -4.90 -0.37
C TYR A 38 -1.86 -3.88 -0.22
N PHE A 39 -2.21 -2.67 0.18
CA PHE A 39 -1.31 -1.59 0.55
C PHE A 39 -1.69 -1.04 1.91
N VAL A 40 -0.70 -0.62 2.70
CA VAL A 40 -0.92 0.14 3.93
C VAL A 40 -0.46 1.58 3.78
N CYS A 41 -1.29 2.52 4.23
CA CYS A 41 -0.97 3.93 4.31
C CYS A 41 0.00 4.17 5.47
N LEU A 42 1.13 4.79 5.18
CA LEU A 42 2.17 5.14 6.15
C LEU A 42 2.04 6.59 6.60
N GLU A 43 1.81 7.49 5.64
CA GLU A 43 1.59 8.91 5.85
C GLU A 43 0.53 9.44 4.89
N SER A 44 -0.11 10.54 5.27
CA SER A 44 -1.12 11.21 4.45
C SER A 44 -1.08 12.70 4.73
N ASN A 45 -1.17 13.51 3.69
CA ASN A 45 -1.30 14.96 3.78
C ASN A 45 -2.58 15.42 3.05
N ALA A 46 -2.69 16.69 2.66
CA ALA A 46 -3.89 17.20 1.99
C ALA A 46 -4.01 16.80 0.51
N LYS A 47 -2.91 16.38 -0.14
CA LYS A 47 -2.82 16.11 -1.58
C LYS A 47 -2.69 14.62 -1.87
N ASP A 48 -1.78 13.96 -1.16
CA ASP A 48 -1.37 12.58 -1.41
C ASP A 48 -1.11 11.83 -0.11
N ALA A 49 -0.88 10.54 -0.27
CA ALA A 49 -0.50 9.64 0.80
C ALA A 49 0.64 8.73 0.34
N LEU A 50 1.44 8.31 1.31
CA LEU A 50 2.51 7.34 1.15
C LEU A 50 1.98 5.97 1.52
N TRP A 51 2.23 4.99 0.65
CA TRP A 51 1.76 3.62 0.77
C TRP A 51 2.92 2.64 0.60
N VAL A 52 2.78 1.44 1.16
CA VAL A 52 3.70 0.31 0.91
C VAL A 52 2.88 -0.94 0.56
N PRO A 53 3.27 -1.72 -0.47
CA PRO A 53 2.59 -2.96 -0.81
C PRO A 53 2.84 -4.03 0.25
N LEU A 54 1.84 -4.89 0.44
CA LEU A 54 1.83 -5.96 1.43
C LEU A 54 1.81 -7.35 0.79
N PHE A 55 2.89 -8.10 0.96
CA PHE A 55 3.06 -9.42 0.39
C PHE A 55 2.50 -10.51 1.30
N ALA A 56 2.12 -11.64 0.68
CA ALA A 56 1.59 -12.80 1.40
C ALA A 56 2.70 -13.71 1.97
N ALA A 57 3.93 -13.59 1.48
CA ALA A 57 5.05 -14.44 1.84
C ALA A 57 6.25 -13.62 2.36
N PRO A 58 7.09 -14.19 3.23
CA PRO A 58 8.34 -13.56 3.64
C PRO A 58 9.29 -13.38 2.44
N GLY A 59 10.30 -12.52 2.61
CA GLY A 59 11.36 -12.23 1.64
C GLY A 59 12.57 -11.67 2.38
N SER A 60 13.74 -11.57 1.72
CA SER A 60 15.01 -11.20 2.35
C SER A 60 14.94 -9.92 3.19
N ASP A 61 14.22 -8.92 2.70
CA ASP A 61 14.16 -7.58 3.30
C ASP A 61 12.77 -7.23 3.83
N ARG A 62 11.89 -8.23 3.93
CA ARG A 62 10.50 -8.00 4.34
C ARG A 62 10.33 -8.12 5.84
N LYS A 63 9.68 -7.11 6.43
CA LYS A 63 9.22 -7.12 7.81
C LYS A 63 7.83 -7.76 7.89
N GLY A 64 7.65 -8.67 8.83
CA GLY A 64 6.37 -9.37 9.05
C GLY A 64 5.39 -8.56 9.90
N ILE A 65 4.11 -8.72 9.58
CA ILE A 65 2.95 -8.17 10.29
C ILE A 65 2.09 -9.36 10.73
N ALA A 66 2.03 -9.59 12.04
CA ALA A 66 1.24 -10.67 12.62
C ALA A 66 -0.28 -10.44 12.42
N GLU A 67 -1.06 -11.52 12.39
CA GLU A 67 -2.53 -11.44 12.29
C GLU A 67 -3.15 -10.63 13.42
N ALA A 68 -2.62 -10.77 14.64
CA ALA A 68 -3.08 -10.03 15.83
C ALA A 68 -2.89 -8.50 15.72
N ALA A 69 -2.07 -8.03 14.77
CA ALA A 69 -1.86 -6.61 14.51
C ALA A 69 -2.90 -6.02 13.53
N LYS A 70 -3.83 -6.83 13.02
CA LYS A 70 -4.75 -6.47 11.93
C LYS A 70 -6.19 -6.41 12.41
N THR A 71 -6.96 -5.46 11.88
CA THR A 71 -8.41 -5.36 12.10
C THR A 71 -9.13 -5.12 10.77
N GLY A 72 -10.42 -5.43 10.72
CA GLY A 72 -11.27 -5.20 9.54
C GLY A 72 -11.88 -6.48 8.99
N GLN A 73 -11.89 -6.62 7.67
CA GLN A 73 -12.51 -7.74 6.96
C GLN A 73 -11.75 -9.07 7.20
N THR A 74 -12.49 -10.17 7.31
CA THR A 74 -11.91 -11.51 7.57
C THR A 74 -10.87 -11.93 6.52
N ARG A 75 -11.09 -11.59 5.24
CA ARG A 75 -10.13 -11.90 4.15
C ARG A 75 -8.77 -11.22 4.37
N TRP A 76 -8.76 -10.05 5.02
CA TRP A 76 -7.56 -9.28 5.34
C TRP A 76 -6.86 -9.80 6.61
N THR A 77 -7.63 -10.13 7.66
CA THR A 77 -7.07 -10.48 8.97
C THR A 77 -6.60 -11.93 9.11
N ARG A 78 -6.98 -12.82 8.18
CA ARG A 78 -6.76 -14.29 8.30
C ARG A 78 -5.33 -14.81 8.20
N ALA A 79 -4.38 -13.98 7.77
CA ALA A 79 -3.03 -14.41 7.46
C ALA A 79 -2.03 -13.29 7.78
N PRO A 80 -0.76 -13.60 8.05
CA PRO A 80 0.28 -12.59 8.16
C PRO A 80 0.44 -11.83 6.83
N SER A 81 1.00 -10.63 6.91
CA SER A 81 1.47 -9.89 5.74
C SER A 81 2.89 -9.44 5.94
N PHE A 82 3.55 -9.09 4.85
CA PHE A 82 4.95 -8.71 4.86
C PHE A 82 5.13 -7.45 4.03
N TYR A 83 6.05 -6.56 4.41
CA TYR A 83 6.33 -5.36 3.63
C TYR A 83 7.83 -5.13 3.52
N ASP A 84 8.28 -4.54 2.40
CA ASP A 84 9.61 -3.93 2.29
C ASP A 84 9.44 -2.41 2.37
N HIS A 85 10.08 -1.80 3.37
CA HIS A 85 10.04 -0.36 3.62
C HIS A 85 10.70 0.47 2.51
N ARG A 86 11.46 -0.15 1.61
CA ARG A 86 12.07 0.48 0.44
C ARG A 86 11.15 0.51 -0.78
N GLN A 87 10.03 -0.19 -0.75
CA GLN A 87 9.05 -0.25 -1.85
C GLN A 87 7.87 0.70 -1.57
N LEU A 88 8.08 2.00 -1.70
CA LEU A 88 7.11 3.02 -1.34
C LEU A 88 6.39 3.58 -2.56
N CYS A 89 5.06 3.70 -2.48
CA CYS A 89 4.23 4.36 -3.47
C CYS A 89 3.72 5.71 -2.95
N ARG A 90 3.93 6.79 -3.71
CA ARG A 90 3.25 8.07 -3.45
C ARG A 90 2.05 8.20 -4.37
N VAL A 91 0.88 8.36 -3.76
CA VAL A 91 -0.40 8.24 -4.46
C VAL A 91 -1.33 9.39 -4.08
N ALA A 92 -1.78 10.15 -5.07
CA ALA A 92 -2.83 11.14 -4.88
C ALA A 92 -4.12 10.49 -4.36
N HIS A 93 -4.87 11.16 -3.48
CA HIS A 93 -6.04 10.53 -2.85
C HIS A 93 -7.10 10.03 -3.85
N LYS A 94 -7.30 10.77 -4.95
CA LYS A 94 -8.22 10.39 -6.02
C LYS A 94 -7.74 9.14 -6.78
N ALA A 95 -6.43 9.01 -6.98
CA ALA A 95 -5.83 7.83 -7.60
C ALA A 95 -6.02 6.59 -6.73
N ALA A 96 -5.78 6.69 -5.42
CA ALA A 96 -6.02 5.59 -4.47
C ALA A 96 -7.49 5.16 -4.46
N GLN A 97 -8.44 6.09 -4.52
CA GLN A 97 -9.87 5.75 -4.61
C GLN A 97 -10.23 5.01 -5.91
N ARG A 98 -9.66 5.43 -7.05
CA ARG A 98 -9.87 4.76 -8.35
C ARG A 98 -9.26 3.36 -8.36
N ALA A 99 -8.02 3.23 -7.88
CA ALA A 99 -7.34 1.94 -7.79
C ALA A 99 -8.03 0.98 -6.81
N ALA A 100 -8.59 1.49 -5.71
CA ALA A 100 -9.37 0.68 -4.79
C ALA A 100 -10.66 0.15 -5.43
N ALA A 101 -11.35 0.98 -6.20
CA ALA A 101 -12.52 0.55 -6.96
C ALA A 101 -12.15 -0.51 -8.02
N ALA A 102 -11.05 -0.31 -8.75
CA ALA A 102 -10.56 -1.26 -9.76
C ALA A 102 -10.15 -2.63 -9.16
N ALA A 103 -9.60 -2.63 -7.94
CA ALA A 103 -9.21 -3.85 -7.23
C ALA A 103 -10.37 -4.56 -6.49
N TYR A 104 -11.60 -4.03 -6.59
CA TYR A 104 -12.76 -4.51 -5.83
C TYR A 104 -12.47 -4.54 -4.32
N ASP A 105 -11.95 -3.43 -3.78
CA ASP A 105 -11.74 -3.29 -2.35
C ASP A 105 -13.08 -3.30 -1.60
N GLU A 106 -13.22 -4.23 -0.66
CA GLU A 106 -14.43 -4.42 0.15
C GLU A 106 -14.37 -3.66 1.47
N SER A 107 -13.28 -2.92 1.72
CA SER A 107 -13.18 -2.14 2.95
C SER A 107 -14.11 -0.94 2.85
N THR A 108 -14.80 -0.65 3.95
CA THR A 108 -15.69 0.52 4.04
C THR A 108 -15.23 1.40 5.19
N PRO A 109 -15.63 2.68 5.24
CA PRO A 109 -15.33 3.51 6.41
C PRO A 109 -15.81 2.91 7.74
N LYS A 110 -16.84 2.04 7.73
CA LYS A 110 -17.37 1.35 8.92
C LYS A 110 -16.57 0.09 9.28
N THR A 111 -15.97 -0.55 8.29
CA THR A 111 -15.21 -1.81 8.42
C THR A 111 -13.84 -1.66 7.77
N ALA A 112 -13.14 -0.58 8.09
CA ALA A 112 -11.86 -0.26 7.47
C ALA A 112 -10.81 -1.29 7.88
N ASN A 113 -10.07 -1.79 6.90
CA ASN A 113 -8.91 -2.63 7.18
C ASN A 113 -7.83 -1.75 7.79
N ARG A 114 -7.23 -2.20 8.90
CA ARG A 114 -6.15 -1.48 9.56
C ARG A 114 -5.04 -2.40 10.07
N ILE A 115 -3.88 -1.78 10.27
CA ILE A 115 -2.72 -2.30 11.00
C ILE A 115 -2.46 -1.38 12.20
N ILE A 116 -2.06 -1.95 13.34
CA ILE A 116 -1.60 -1.16 14.49
C ILE A 116 -0.34 -0.37 14.13
N ILE A 117 -0.28 0.91 14.53
CA ILE A 117 0.80 1.83 14.09
C ILE A 117 2.20 1.33 14.50
N ALA A 118 2.31 0.63 15.63
CA ALA A 118 3.58 0.07 16.12
C ALA A 118 4.22 -0.98 15.19
N GLN A 119 3.51 -1.48 14.18
CA GLN A 119 4.03 -2.44 13.18
C GLN A 119 4.48 -1.75 11.89
N LEU A 120 4.25 -0.45 11.75
CA LEU A 120 4.63 0.33 10.59
C LEU A 120 6.09 0.80 10.71
N PRO A 121 6.79 0.98 9.58
CA PRO A 121 8.14 1.56 9.59
C PRO A 121 8.12 2.97 10.16
N SER A 122 9.23 3.38 10.78
CA SER A 122 9.40 4.75 11.25
C SER A 122 9.67 5.68 10.08
N ARG A 123 9.34 6.97 10.20
CA ARG A 123 9.61 7.95 9.12
C ARG A 123 11.08 8.02 8.73
N ALA A 124 11.98 7.74 9.66
CA ALA A 124 13.42 7.71 9.42
C ALA A 124 13.85 6.57 8.46
N ASP A 125 13.02 5.54 8.31
CA ASP A 125 13.26 4.41 7.41
C ASP A 125 12.79 4.68 5.97
N PHE A 126 12.10 5.80 5.71
CA PHE A 126 11.50 6.04 4.40
C PHE A 126 12.53 6.54 3.41
N ALA A 127 12.38 6.15 2.14
CA ALA A 127 13.16 6.69 1.04
C ALA A 127 13.04 8.23 0.95
N ALA A 128 14.09 8.87 0.44
CA ALA A 128 14.10 10.30 0.21
C ALA A 128 13.20 10.67 -0.98
N ASP A 129 12.75 11.92 -1.05
CA ASP A 129 11.86 12.37 -2.12
C ASP A 129 12.46 12.22 -3.53
N GLY A 130 13.80 12.25 -3.65
CA GLY A 130 14.51 12.06 -4.91
C GLY A 130 14.56 10.61 -5.41
N ASP A 131 14.19 9.63 -4.57
CA ASP A 131 14.22 8.21 -4.93
C ASP A 131 12.94 7.77 -5.67
N PHE A 132 11.91 8.63 -5.68
CA PHE A 132 10.65 8.35 -6.35
C PHE A 132 10.76 8.56 -7.86
N HIS A 133 10.40 7.54 -8.63
CA HIS A 133 10.27 7.60 -10.08
C HIS A 133 8.83 7.26 -10.50
N PRO A 134 8.41 7.59 -11.73
CA PRO A 134 7.09 7.21 -12.22
C PRO A 134 6.84 5.71 -12.10
N MET A 135 5.65 5.35 -11.63
CA MET A 135 5.25 3.94 -11.51
C MET A 135 4.90 3.34 -12.89
N ALA A 136 4.52 4.16 -13.87
CA ALA A 136 4.16 3.73 -15.23
C ALA A 136 5.30 3.07 -16.02
N ASP A 137 6.54 3.38 -15.68
CA ASP A 137 7.73 2.85 -16.38
C ASP A 137 8.21 1.52 -15.77
N ASN A 138 7.55 1.01 -14.72
CA ASN A 138 7.97 -0.19 -14.01
C ASN A 138 7.41 -1.46 -14.66
N TYR A 139 8.31 -2.35 -15.12
CA TYR A 139 7.96 -3.60 -15.83
C TYR A 139 7.24 -4.65 -14.97
N ALA A 140 7.28 -4.49 -13.65
CA ALA A 140 6.62 -5.35 -12.68
C ALA A 140 5.13 -5.00 -12.49
N ILE A 141 4.63 -4.01 -13.25
CA ILE A 141 3.24 -3.57 -13.27
C ILE A 141 2.68 -3.85 -14.67
N ARG A 142 2.03 -5.00 -14.84
CA ARG A 142 1.50 -5.48 -16.14
C ARG A 142 -0.01 -5.44 -16.22
#